data_AF-A0A661FWD8-F1
#
_entry.id   AF-A0A661FWD8-F1
#
_cell.length_a   1.000
_cell.length_b   1.000
_cell.length_c   1.000
_cell.angle_alpha   90.00
_cell.angle_beta   90.00
_cell.angle_gamma   90.00
#
_symmetry.space_group_name_H-M   'P 1'
#
loop_
_entity.id
_entity.type
_entity.pdbx_description
1 polymer ?
#
loop_
_entity_poly.entity_id
_entity_poly.type
_entity_poly.pdbx_seq_one_letter_code
_entity_poly.pdbx_strand_id
1 'polypeptide(L)'
;MTTLRERIGGERRRLKSVRQKLTAAVAQGASSNTDWAPFYVAVSDYMETSIGRLLDQDIKMGEMIQEKVETVDETVKKALANLEENLTSLRQRLDGLLAARDNLRGDAAGTLQEFEAAGRALTDYIATNLGHQAGGSNDLAAKLFGPEDWEYMAGVTDEAMAKEIGQFEQVNATTPSDLQLPNED
;
A
#
# COMPACT_ATOMS: atom_id res chain seq x y z
N MET A 1 -20.44 16.62 6.19
CA MET A 1 -19.80 15.89 5.07
C MET A 1 -18.30 16.12 5.19
N THR A 2 -17.51 15.05 5.27
CA THR A 2 -16.05 15.15 5.24
C THR A 2 -15.59 15.49 3.82
N THR A 3 -14.62 16.39 3.72
CA THR A 3 -14.00 16.78 2.44
C THR A 3 -13.15 15.64 1.88
N LEU A 4 -12.93 15.63 0.55
CA LEU A 4 -12.01 14.67 -0.09
C LEU A 4 -10.62 14.65 0.58
N ARG A 5 -10.11 15.83 0.94
CA ARG A 5 -8.83 15.99 1.65
C ARG A 5 -8.82 15.30 3.00
N GLU A 6 -9.90 15.40 3.77
CA GLU A 6 -10.02 14.72 5.07
C GLU A 6 -10.11 13.20 4.91
N ARG A 7 -10.85 12.72 3.90
CA ARG A 7 -10.96 11.30 3.57
C ARG A 7 -9.59 10.69 3.25
N ILE A 8 -8.87 11.30 2.31
CA ILE A 8 -7.50 10.90 1.91
C ILE A 8 -6.54 10.98 3.10
N GLY A 9 -6.63 12.05 3.90
CA GLY A 9 -5.80 12.21 5.10
C GLY A 9 -6.04 11.11 6.14
N GLY A 10 -7.30 10.69 6.32
CA GLY A 10 -7.68 9.59 7.21
C GLY A 10 -7.11 8.26 6.74
N GLU A 11 -7.28 7.93 5.47
CA GLU A 11 -6.71 6.73 4.86
C GLU A 11 -5.19 6.68 5.00
N ARG A 12 -4.49 7.77 4.67
CA ARG A 12 -3.01 7.83 4.78
C ARG A 12 -2.53 7.54 6.19
N ARG A 13 -3.24 8.02 7.22
CA ARG A 13 -2.91 7.73 8.62
C ARG A 13 -3.13 6.25 8.96
N ARG A 14 -4.25 5.65 8.52
CA ARG A 14 -4.52 4.22 8.72
C ARG A 14 -3.51 3.35 8.00
N LEU A 15 -3.19 3.65 6.74
CA LEU A 15 -2.17 2.94 5.98
C LEU A 15 -0.81 3.04 6.65
N LYS A 16 -0.41 4.22 7.14
CA LYS A 16 0.83 4.36 7.93
C LYS A 16 0.82 3.43 9.15
N SER A 17 -0.27 3.43 9.92
CA SER A 17 -0.42 2.58 11.11
C SER A 17 -0.33 1.09 10.78
N VAL A 18 -1.07 0.61 9.78
CA VAL A 18 -1.06 -0.82 9.38
C VAL A 18 0.34 -1.22 8.87
N ARG A 19 1.01 -0.35 8.10
CA ARG A 19 2.40 -0.59 7.68
C ARG A 19 3.35 -0.71 8.86
N GLN A 20 3.27 0.19 9.84
CA GLN A 20 4.11 0.13 11.04
C GLN A 20 3.88 -1.19 11.81
N LYS A 21 2.62 -1.61 11.95
CA LYS A 21 2.27 -2.90 12.57
C LYS A 21 2.86 -4.08 11.79
N LEU A 22 2.73 -4.10 10.47
CA LEU A 22 3.32 -5.16 9.64
C LEU A 22 4.84 -5.19 9.78
N THR A 23 5.50 -4.04 9.65
CA THR A 23 6.96 -3.92 9.80
C THR A 23 7.44 -4.43 11.16
N ALA A 24 6.76 -4.04 12.23
CA ALA A 24 7.06 -4.53 13.58
C ALA A 24 6.85 -6.05 13.69
N ALA A 25 5.73 -6.55 13.16
CA ALA A 25 5.36 -7.95 13.28
C ALA A 25 6.29 -8.89 12.51
N VAL A 26 6.72 -8.51 11.30
CA VAL A 26 7.70 -9.31 10.55
C VAL A 26 9.12 -9.17 11.12
N ALA A 27 9.40 -8.08 11.86
CA ALA A 27 10.66 -7.90 12.59
C ALA A 27 10.73 -8.76 13.85
N GLN A 28 9.64 -8.82 14.62
CA GLN A 28 9.52 -9.65 15.80
C GLN A 28 9.43 -11.14 15.44
N GLY A 29 8.66 -11.46 14.40
CA GLY A 29 8.35 -12.83 14.00
C GLY A 29 7.40 -13.52 15.00
N ALA A 30 6.52 -14.38 14.50
CA ALA A 30 5.55 -15.11 15.30
C ALA A 30 6.20 -16.27 16.09
N SER A 31 7.46 -16.62 15.85
CA SER A 31 8.13 -17.76 16.51
C SER A 31 7.34 -19.07 16.42
N SER A 32 6.70 -19.31 15.27
CA SER A 32 5.77 -20.44 15.02
C SER A 32 4.45 -20.38 15.81
N ASN A 33 4.12 -19.25 16.43
CA ASN A 33 2.82 -19.03 17.08
C ASN A 33 1.72 -18.81 16.02
N THR A 34 0.89 -19.83 15.80
CA THR A 34 -0.22 -19.77 14.84
C THR A 34 -1.32 -18.78 15.20
N ASP A 35 -1.36 -18.29 16.44
CA ASP A 35 -2.33 -17.27 16.86
C ASP A 35 -2.10 -15.91 16.17
N TRP A 36 -0.94 -15.74 15.53
CA TRP A 36 -0.62 -14.55 14.72
C TRP A 36 -1.25 -14.61 13.31
N ALA A 37 -1.72 -15.79 12.86
CA ALA A 37 -2.24 -15.94 11.51
C ALA A 37 -3.45 -15.03 11.20
N PRO A 38 -4.46 -14.86 12.09
CA PRO A 38 -5.57 -13.93 11.85
C PRO A 38 -5.13 -12.49 11.61
N PHE A 39 -4.09 -12.03 12.32
CA PHE A 39 -3.50 -10.71 12.15
C PHE A 39 -2.85 -10.55 10.78
N TYR A 40 -2.00 -11.50 10.40
CA TYR A 40 -1.32 -11.50 9.10
C TYR A 40 -2.30 -11.54 7.92
N VAL A 41 -3.39 -12.32 8.05
CA VAL A 41 -4.48 -12.31 7.06
C VAL A 41 -5.14 -10.94 6.99
N ALA A 42 -5.54 -10.38 8.13
CA ALA A 42 -6.23 -9.08 8.19
C ALA A 42 -5.37 -7.93 7.61
N VAL A 43 -4.07 -7.93 7.92
CA VAL A 43 -3.13 -6.93 7.40
C VAL A 43 -3.00 -7.07 5.89
N SER A 44 -2.94 -8.29 5.36
CA SER A 44 -2.81 -8.51 3.92
C SER A 44 -4.05 -8.09 3.15
N ASP A 45 -5.24 -8.37 3.69
CA ASP A 45 -6.51 -7.90 3.12
C ASP A 45 -6.59 -6.37 3.09
N TYR A 46 -6.09 -5.71 4.13
CA TYR A 46 -5.97 -4.25 4.16
C TYR A 46 -4.97 -3.75 3.11
N MET A 47 -3.78 -4.36 3.02
CA MET A 47 -2.75 -3.99 2.05
C MET A 47 -3.22 -4.18 0.61
N GLU A 48 -3.97 -5.25 0.31
CA GLU A 48 -4.59 -5.47 -0.99
C GLU A 48 -5.47 -4.28 -1.40
N THR A 49 -6.36 -3.84 -0.52
CA THR A 49 -7.26 -2.72 -0.79
C THR A 49 -6.48 -1.40 -0.94
N SER A 50 -5.60 -1.08 0.02
CA SER A 50 -4.94 0.23 0.05
C SER A 50 -3.84 0.35 -1.00
N ILE A 51 -2.96 -0.66 -1.14
CA ILE A 51 -1.90 -0.65 -2.15
C ILE A 51 -2.48 -0.88 -3.54
N GLY A 52 -3.48 -1.74 -3.68
CA GLY A 52 -4.20 -1.90 -4.96
C GLY A 52 -4.73 -0.57 -5.49
N ARG A 53 -5.35 0.23 -4.61
CA ARG A 53 -5.81 1.57 -4.98
C ARG A 53 -4.66 2.51 -5.36
N LEU A 54 -3.53 2.49 -4.65
CA LEU A 54 -2.35 3.30 -5.02
C LEU A 54 -1.83 2.93 -6.41
N LEU A 55 -1.78 1.63 -6.73
CA LEU A 55 -1.37 1.16 -8.05
C LEU A 55 -2.35 1.65 -9.14
N ASP A 56 -3.65 1.58 -8.89
CA ASP A 56 -4.66 2.08 -9.83
C ASP A 56 -4.57 3.61 -10.02
N GLN A 57 -4.23 4.35 -8.95
CA GLN A 57 -3.98 5.80 -9.01
C GLN A 57 -2.74 6.13 -9.86
N ASP A 58 -1.66 5.39 -9.67
CA ASP A 58 -0.41 5.58 -10.41
C ASP A 58 -0.57 5.23 -11.90
N ILE A 59 -1.36 4.19 -12.24
CA ILE A 59 -1.71 3.88 -13.65
C ILE A 59 -2.46 5.07 -14.28
N LYS A 60 -3.53 5.55 -13.63
CA LYS A 60 -4.29 6.72 -14.11
C LYS A 60 -3.40 7.95 -14.24
N MET A 61 -2.51 8.19 -13.29
CA MET A 61 -1.57 9.30 -13.34
C MET A 61 -0.68 9.21 -14.59
N GLY A 62 -0.13 8.04 -14.88
CA GLY A 62 0.68 7.82 -16.07
C GLY A 62 -0.08 8.10 -17.37
N GLU A 63 -1.29 7.58 -17.49
CA GLU A 63 -2.18 7.80 -18.65
C GLU A 63 -2.51 9.30 -18.82
N MET A 64 -2.93 9.96 -17.75
CA MET A 64 -3.28 11.38 -17.77
C MET A 64 -2.09 12.29 -18.08
N ILE A 65 -0.88 11.94 -17.61
CA ILE A 65 0.34 12.66 -17.99
C ILE A 65 0.56 12.54 -19.49
N GLN A 66 0.44 11.34 -20.08
CA GLN A 66 0.61 11.14 -21.53
C GLN A 66 -0.40 11.93 -22.35
N GLU A 67 -1.64 12.05 -21.88
CA GLU A 67 -2.70 12.81 -22.57
C GLU A 67 -2.50 14.32 -22.50
N LYS A 68 -1.95 14.83 -21.40
CA LYS A 68 -1.85 16.28 -21.12
C LYS A 68 -0.52 16.92 -21.53
N VAL A 69 0.51 16.13 -21.78
CA VAL A 69 1.78 16.67 -22.28
C VAL A 69 1.68 17.01 -23.77
N GLU A 70 2.10 18.22 -24.13
CA GLU A 70 2.18 18.62 -25.54
C GLU A 70 3.27 17.87 -26.31
N THR A 71 4.35 17.49 -25.62
CA THR A 71 5.48 16.75 -26.21
C THR A 71 6.09 15.79 -25.18
N VAL A 72 6.32 14.55 -25.60
CA VAL A 72 6.97 13.52 -24.79
C VAL A 72 8.49 13.61 -24.97
N ASP A 73 9.11 14.51 -24.21
CA ASP A 73 10.57 14.65 -24.15
C ASP A 73 11.24 13.60 -23.24
N GLU A 74 12.57 13.61 -23.16
CA GLU A 74 13.32 12.65 -22.35
C GLU A 74 13.02 12.76 -20.84
N THR A 75 12.60 13.93 -20.35
CA THR A 75 12.20 14.11 -18.95
C THR A 75 10.89 13.38 -18.70
N VAL A 76 9.90 13.55 -19.58
CA VAL A 76 8.61 12.86 -19.50
C VAL A 76 8.80 11.35 -19.63
N LYS A 77 9.60 10.88 -20.61
CA LYS A 77 9.89 9.45 -20.78
C LYS A 77 10.50 8.84 -19.53
N LYS A 78 11.51 9.50 -18.94
CA LYS A 78 12.16 9.02 -17.71
C LYS A 78 11.19 8.98 -16.53
N ALA A 79 10.34 9.99 -16.39
CA ALA A 79 9.34 10.03 -15.33
C ALA A 79 8.32 8.88 -15.45
N LEU A 80 7.82 8.63 -16.67
CA LEU A 80 6.88 7.54 -16.94
C LEU A 80 7.53 6.16 -16.79
N ALA A 81 8.77 5.97 -17.26
CA ALA A 81 9.51 4.73 -17.08
C ALA A 81 9.74 4.39 -15.60
N ASN A 82 10.13 5.38 -14.79
CA ASN A 82 10.28 5.20 -13.35
C ASN A 82 8.94 4.87 -12.66
N LEU A 83 7.84 5.49 -13.10
CA LEU A 83 6.50 5.20 -12.59
C LEU A 83 6.11 3.75 -12.89
N GLU A 84 6.34 3.29 -14.13
CA GLU A 84 6.08 1.91 -14.56
C GLU A 84 6.94 0.88 -13.80
N GLU A 85 8.23 1.16 -13.59
CA GLU A 85 9.13 0.30 -12.80
C GLU A 85 8.63 0.16 -11.35
N ASN A 86 8.21 1.26 -10.74
CA ASN A 86 7.67 1.27 -9.38
C ASN A 86 6.33 0.54 -9.29
N LEU A 87 5.42 0.79 -10.23
CA LEU A 87 4.14 0.07 -10.35
C LEU A 87 4.36 -1.44 -10.43
N THR A 88 5.23 -1.87 -11.34
CA THR A 88 5.52 -3.29 -11.57
C THR A 88 6.12 -3.94 -10.34
N SER A 89 7.12 -3.29 -9.74
CA SER A 89 7.84 -3.81 -8.57
C SER A 89 6.96 -3.89 -7.32
N LEU A 90 6.11 -2.88 -7.10
CA LEU A 90 5.17 -2.87 -5.99
C LEU A 90 4.07 -3.92 -6.17
N ARG A 91 3.53 -4.07 -7.39
CA ARG A 91 2.55 -5.11 -7.73
C ARG A 91 3.11 -6.50 -7.46
N GLN A 92 4.31 -6.81 -7.94
CA GLN A 92 4.94 -8.13 -7.72
C GLN A 92 5.08 -8.49 -6.24
N ARG A 93 5.42 -7.52 -5.39
CA ARG A 93 5.55 -7.72 -3.95
C ARG A 93 4.22 -7.85 -3.25
N LEU A 94 3.22 -7.08 -3.68
CA LEU A 94 1.86 -7.25 -3.20
C LEU A 94 1.36 -8.66 -3.55
N ASP A 95 1.50 -9.10 -4.80
CA ASP A 95 1.07 -10.43 -5.23
C ASP A 95 1.78 -11.54 -4.43
N GLY A 96 3.08 -11.38 -4.14
CA GLY A 96 3.82 -12.29 -3.27
C GLY A 96 3.26 -12.35 -1.83
N LEU A 97 2.87 -11.21 -1.26
CA LEU A 97 2.20 -11.17 0.05
C LEU A 97 0.82 -11.87 -0.01
N LEU A 98 0.04 -11.65 -1.06
CA LEU A 98 -1.30 -12.23 -1.20
C LEU A 98 -1.24 -13.75 -1.40
N ALA A 99 -0.26 -14.24 -2.16
CA ALA A 99 -0.01 -15.67 -2.28
C ALA A 99 0.33 -16.30 -0.91
N ALA A 100 1.23 -15.66 -0.15
CA ALA A 100 1.59 -16.13 1.18
C ALA A 100 0.41 -16.05 2.17
N ARG A 101 -0.45 -15.04 2.07
CA ARG A 101 -1.71 -14.94 2.83
C ARG A 101 -2.63 -16.12 2.53
N ASP A 102 -2.79 -16.47 1.27
CA ASP A 102 -3.69 -17.55 0.86
C ASP A 102 -3.16 -18.92 1.29
N ASN A 103 -1.84 -19.10 1.27
CA ASN A 103 -1.16 -20.25 1.89
C ASN A 103 -1.41 -20.30 3.41
N LEU A 104 -1.33 -19.15 4.10
CA LEU A 104 -1.56 -19.03 5.55
C LEU A 104 -3.00 -19.36 5.96
N ARG A 105 -3.99 -19.06 5.11
CA ARG A 105 -5.39 -19.46 5.32
C ARG A 105 -5.58 -20.98 5.23
N GLY A 106 -4.74 -21.67 4.45
CA GLY A 106 -4.80 -23.12 4.25
C GLY A 106 -4.03 -23.93 5.30
N ASP A 107 -2.80 -23.52 5.61
CA ASP A 107 -1.92 -24.19 6.58
C ASP A 107 -1.07 -23.16 7.35
N ALA A 108 -1.63 -22.67 8.45
CA ALA A 108 -0.94 -21.69 9.28
C ALA A 108 0.36 -22.22 9.92
N ALA A 109 0.43 -23.51 10.28
CA ALA A 109 1.59 -24.06 10.98
C ALA A 109 2.81 -24.17 10.06
N GLY A 110 2.58 -24.46 8.77
CA GLY A 110 3.64 -24.63 7.78
C GLY A 110 4.11 -23.34 7.08
N THR A 111 3.28 -22.29 7.05
CA THR A 111 3.48 -21.16 6.10
C THR A 111 3.70 -19.79 6.76
N LEU A 112 3.76 -19.71 8.10
CA LEU A 112 4.06 -18.47 8.82
C LEU A 112 5.36 -17.80 8.37
N GLN A 113 6.46 -18.56 8.24
CA GLN A 113 7.75 -18.00 7.84
C GLN A 113 7.75 -17.48 6.40
N GLU A 114 7.02 -18.16 5.51
CA GLU A 114 6.83 -17.69 4.13
C GLU A 114 6.10 -16.35 4.11
N PHE A 115 5.04 -16.23 4.91
CA PHE A 115 4.31 -14.99 5.09
C PHE A 115 5.22 -13.86 5.61
N GLU A 116 5.98 -14.10 6.68
CA GLU A 116 6.89 -13.11 7.26
C GLU A 116 7.95 -12.64 6.25
N ALA A 117 8.48 -13.56 5.43
CA ALA A 117 9.42 -13.22 4.37
C ALA A 117 8.78 -12.33 3.29
N ALA A 118 7.56 -12.66 2.85
CA ALA A 118 6.81 -11.86 1.88
C ALA A 118 6.45 -10.48 2.43
N GLY A 119 5.99 -10.42 3.69
CA GLY A 119 5.68 -9.18 4.40
C GLY A 119 6.90 -8.27 4.52
N ARG A 120 8.06 -8.82 4.90
CA ARG A 120 9.33 -8.08 4.95
C ARG A 120 9.73 -7.55 3.57
N ALA A 121 9.65 -8.39 2.55
CA ALA A 121 9.95 -8.01 1.18
C ALA A 121 9.09 -6.82 0.72
N LEU A 122 7.81 -6.77 1.07
CA LEU A 122 6.94 -5.63 0.78
C LEU A 122 7.33 -4.39 1.60
N THR A 123 7.46 -4.52 2.93
CA THR A 123 7.71 -3.36 3.79
C THR A 123 9.07 -2.71 3.53
N ASP A 124 10.11 -3.50 3.25
CA ASP A 124 11.44 -2.99 2.93
C ASP A 124 11.39 -2.21 1.61
N TYR A 125 10.70 -2.74 0.61
CA TYR A 125 10.53 -2.05 -0.67
C TYR A 125 9.81 -0.71 -0.51
N ILE A 126 8.72 -0.67 0.26
CA ILE A 126 7.99 0.57 0.54
C ILE A 126 8.89 1.58 1.27
N ALA A 127 9.65 1.14 2.28
CA ALA A 127 10.53 2.01 3.04
C ALA A 127 11.66 2.61 2.18
N THR A 128 12.28 1.79 1.32
CA THR A 128 13.40 2.21 0.47
C THR A 128 12.96 3.04 -0.73
N ASN A 129 11.89 2.63 -1.41
CA ASN A 129 11.55 3.17 -2.74
C ASN A 129 10.42 4.20 -2.70
N LEU A 130 9.43 4.04 -1.82
CA LEU A 130 8.28 4.98 -1.78
C LEU A 130 8.51 6.17 -0.83
N GLY A 131 9.49 6.11 0.07
CA GLY A 131 9.80 7.19 1.02
C GLY A 131 10.59 8.38 0.44
N HIS A 132 11.34 8.16 -0.66
CA HIS A 132 12.23 9.15 -1.28
C HIS A 132 11.93 9.42 -2.76
N GLN A 133 11.06 8.63 -3.39
CA GLN A 133 10.72 8.75 -4.82
C GLN A 133 9.31 9.32 -5.03
N ALA A 134 8.95 10.38 -4.31
CA ALA A 134 8.00 11.32 -4.86
C ALA A 134 8.66 11.96 -6.10
N GLY A 135 8.70 11.19 -7.18
CA GLY A 135 9.58 11.38 -8.33
C GLY A 135 8.98 12.28 -9.40
N GLY A 136 9.66 12.34 -10.54
CA GLY A 136 9.29 13.20 -11.67
C GLY A 136 7.84 13.10 -12.15
N SER A 137 7.15 11.96 -11.96
CA SER A 137 5.73 11.82 -12.28
C SER A 137 4.83 12.67 -11.37
N ASN A 138 5.11 12.74 -10.06
CA ASN A 138 4.38 13.63 -9.14
C ASN A 138 4.63 15.11 -9.46
N ASP A 139 5.87 15.46 -9.84
CA ASP A 139 6.20 16.83 -10.26
C ASP A 139 5.51 17.21 -11.58
N LEU A 140 5.39 16.26 -12.52
CA LEU A 140 4.65 16.46 -13.77
C LEU A 140 3.15 16.58 -13.49
N ALA A 141 2.57 15.68 -12.69
CA ALA A 141 1.17 15.73 -12.28
C ALA A 141 0.85 17.07 -11.59
N ALA A 142 1.70 17.56 -10.69
CA ALA A 142 1.52 18.84 -10.01
C ALA A 142 1.48 20.05 -10.97
N LYS A 143 2.14 19.95 -12.13
CA LYS A 143 2.14 21.02 -13.16
C LYS A 143 0.97 20.90 -14.13
N LEU A 144 0.52 19.68 -14.42
CA LEU A 144 -0.46 19.39 -15.48
C LEU A 144 -1.90 19.28 -14.95
N PHE A 145 -2.08 18.85 -13.71
CA PHE A 145 -3.39 18.43 -13.21
C PHE A 145 -4.13 19.58 -12.52
N GLY A 146 -5.39 19.78 -12.93
CA GLY A 146 -6.34 20.64 -12.24
C GLY A 146 -7.07 19.91 -11.10
N PRO A 147 -7.93 20.60 -10.34
CA PRO A 147 -8.67 19.99 -9.23
C PRO A 147 -9.50 18.75 -9.62
N GLU A 148 -10.15 18.78 -10.79
CA GLU A 148 -10.97 17.66 -11.30
C GLU A 148 -10.12 16.42 -11.63
N ASP A 149 -8.89 16.64 -12.12
CA ASP A 149 -7.93 15.57 -12.39
C ASP A 149 -7.53 14.84 -11.10
N TRP A 150 -7.27 15.61 -10.03
CA TRP A 150 -6.96 15.04 -8.70
C TRP A 150 -8.15 14.28 -8.09
N GLU A 151 -9.37 14.77 -8.29
CA GLU A 151 -10.58 14.10 -7.82
C GLU A 151 -10.83 12.78 -8.58
N TYR A 152 -10.73 12.82 -9.91
CA TYR A 152 -10.82 11.64 -10.77
C TYR A 152 -9.76 10.60 -10.43
N MET A 153 -8.50 11.04 -10.29
CA MET A 153 -7.38 10.17 -9.94
C MET A 153 -7.59 9.54 -8.56
N ALA A 154 -7.95 10.34 -7.54
CA ALA A 154 -8.14 9.85 -6.17
C ALA A 154 -9.17 8.72 -6.09
N GLY A 155 -10.25 8.77 -6.88
CA GLY A 155 -11.19 7.66 -7.05
C GLY A 155 -11.84 7.19 -5.74
N VAL A 156 -11.99 8.09 -4.77
CA VAL A 156 -12.47 7.74 -3.42
C VAL A 156 -13.99 7.61 -3.43
N THR A 157 -14.50 6.39 -3.36
CA THR A 157 -15.93 6.10 -3.20
C THR A 157 -16.30 5.82 -1.74
N ASP A 158 -17.57 5.97 -1.37
CA ASP A 158 -18.05 5.66 -0.01
C ASP A 158 -17.92 4.17 0.31
N GLU A 159 -18.19 3.31 -0.67
CA GLU A 159 -18.02 1.86 -0.55
C GLU A 159 -16.55 1.48 -0.30
N ALA A 160 -15.62 2.05 -1.08
CA ALA A 160 -14.19 1.80 -0.90
C ALA A 160 -13.69 2.27 0.47
N MET A 161 -14.23 3.39 0.97
CA MET A 161 -13.90 3.89 2.31
C MET A 161 -14.46 2.99 3.41
N ALA A 162 -15.71 2.56 3.29
CA ALA A 162 -16.33 1.66 4.27
C ALA A 162 -15.57 0.33 4.35
N LYS A 163 -15.20 -0.24 3.19
CA LYS A 163 -14.38 -1.45 3.11
C LYS A 163 -13.02 -1.25 3.80
N GLU A 164 -12.30 -0.18 3.47
CA GLU A 164 -10.98 0.12 4.05
C GLU A 164 -11.04 0.34 5.56
N ILE A 165 -12.06 1.04 6.06
CA ILE A 165 -12.26 1.26 7.50
C ILE A 165 -12.56 -0.07 8.21
N GLY A 166 -13.44 -0.91 7.67
CA GLY A 166 -13.73 -2.22 8.26
C GLY A 166 -12.50 -3.13 8.31
N GLN A 167 -11.68 -3.12 7.26
CA GLN A 167 -10.41 -3.86 7.25
C GLN A 167 -9.42 -3.30 8.27
N PHE A 168 -9.35 -1.98 8.44
CA PHE A 168 -8.52 -1.36 9.47
C PHE A 168 -8.94 -1.78 10.88
N GLU A 169 -10.24 -1.79 11.15
CA GLU A 169 -10.78 -2.26 12.42
C GLU A 169 -10.45 -3.74 12.66
N GLN A 170 -10.53 -4.57 11.62
CA GLN A 170 -10.15 -5.98 11.69
C GLN A 170 -8.66 -6.17 12.01
N VAL A 171 -7.78 -5.37 11.41
CA VAL A 171 -6.35 -5.37 11.75
C VAL A 171 -6.15 -5.04 13.23
N ASN A 172 -6.87 -4.05 13.75
CA ASN A 172 -6.77 -3.68 15.17
C ASN A 172 -7.29 -4.78 16.10
N ALA A 173 -8.43 -5.38 15.76
CA ALA A 173 -9.05 -6.44 16.55
C ALA A 173 -8.20 -7.72 16.60
N THR A 174 -7.39 -7.97 15.58
CA THR A 174 -6.53 -9.15 15.47
C THR A 174 -5.08 -8.90 15.89
N THR A 175 -4.69 -7.65 16.16
CA THR A 175 -3.30 -7.31 16.53
C THR A 175 -2.86 -8.14 17.76
N PRO A 176 -1.77 -8.93 17.68
CA PRO A 176 -1.28 -9.70 18.80
C PRO A 176 -0.95 -8.80 19.99
N SER A 177 -1.33 -9.21 21.20
CA SER A 177 -1.13 -8.40 22.42
C SER A 177 0.33 -8.27 22.82
N ASP A 178 1.19 -9.17 22.35
CA ASP A 178 2.62 -9.20 22.53
C ASP A 178 3.40 -8.51 21.39
N LEU A 179 2.71 -7.94 20.39
CA LEU A 179 3.35 -7.19 19.31
C LEU A 179 3.99 -5.90 19.85
N GLN A 180 5.30 -5.78 19.70
CA GLN A 180 6.04 -4.58 20.07
C GLN A 180 6.06 -3.57 18.92
N LEU A 181 5.30 -2.49 19.06
CA LEU A 181 5.37 -1.37 18.12
C LEU A 181 6.57 -0.49 18.47
N PRO A 182 7.31 0.03 17.48
CA PRO A 182 8.35 1.02 17.73
C PRO A 182 7.74 2.23 18.45
N ASN A 183 8.39 2.69 19.52
CA ASN A 183 7.95 3.89 20.24
C ASN A 183 7.78 5.04 19.24
N GLU A 184 6.62 5.70 19.29
CA GLU A 184 6.40 6.94 18.57
C GLU A 184 7.21 8.04 19.27
N ASP A 185 8.44 8.27 18.81
CA ASP A 185 9.17 9.51 19.08
C ASP A 185 8.60 10.68 18.25
#